data_AF-A0AAV5FVP4-F1
#
_entry.id   AF-A0AAV5FVP4-F1
#
_cell.length_a   1.000
_cell.length_b   1.000
_cell.length_c   1.000
_cell.angle_alpha   90.00
_cell.angle_beta   90.00
_cell.angle_gamma   90.00
#
_symmetry.space_group_name_H-M   'P 1'
#
loop_
_entity.id
_entity.type
_entity.pdbx_description
1 polymer ?
#
loop_
_entity_poly.entity_id
_entity_poly.type
_entity_poly.pdbx_seq_one_letter_code
_entity_poly.pdbx_strand_id
1 'polypeptide(L)'
;MMRRRRASVSMAQHLLAAADRYGLDRLKLICEGKLSGCIDIDTAATTLALAEQHNCSLLKAKCVEFITASPEKLDAVVATEGYKHLVASCPLVLTELLKAAHERNN
;
A
#
# COMPACT_ATOMS: atom_id res chain seq x y z
N MET A 1 1.37 10.36 -21.21
CA MET A 1 0.27 9.77 -20.43
C MET A 1 0.59 9.52 -18.94
N MET A 2 1.84 9.26 -18.53
CA MET A 2 2.20 8.95 -17.13
C MET A 2 2.09 10.11 -16.11
N ARG A 3 2.15 11.38 -16.54
CA ARG A 3 2.10 12.55 -15.61
C ARG A 3 0.73 12.76 -14.95
N ARG A 4 -0.39 12.38 -15.59
CA ARG A 4 -1.73 12.51 -14.98
C ARG A 4 -1.98 11.47 -13.88
N ARG A 5 -1.41 10.26 -14.01
CA ARG A 5 -1.63 9.15 -13.05
C ARG A 5 -0.93 9.38 -11.70
N ARG A 6 0.29 9.93 -11.71
CA ARG A 6 1.06 10.24 -10.48
C ARG A 6 0.45 11.35 -9.63
N ALA A 7 -0.07 12.42 -10.27
CA ALA A 7 -0.74 13.51 -9.57
C ALA A 7 -2.00 13.04 -8.83
N SER A 8 -2.77 12.12 -9.44
CA SER A 8 -3.94 11.52 -8.80
C SER A 8 -3.62 10.61 -7.61
N VAL A 9 -2.45 9.94 -7.60
CA VAL A 9 -2.02 9.13 -6.44
C VAL A 9 -1.67 10.04 -5.26
N SER A 10 -0.82 11.05 -5.45
CA SER A 10 -0.46 11.99 -4.37
C SER A 10 -1.69 12.70 -3.80
N MET A 11 -2.62 13.14 -4.66
CA MET A 11 -3.89 13.73 -4.20
C MET A 11 -4.74 12.72 -3.41
N ALA A 12 -4.83 11.46 -3.85
CA ALA A 12 -5.57 10.43 -3.14
C ALA A 12 -4.94 10.09 -1.77
N GLN A 13 -3.62 10.14 -1.65
CA GLN A 13 -2.91 9.96 -0.37
C GLN A 13 -3.23 11.09 0.61
N HIS A 14 -3.14 12.36 0.15
CA HIS A 14 -3.51 13.50 0.99
C HIS A 14 -4.99 13.48 1.39
N LEU A 15 -5.86 13.07 0.47
CA LEU A 15 -7.30 12.96 0.73
C LEU A 15 -7.62 11.81 1.68
N LEU A 16 -6.90 10.69 1.59
CA LEU A 16 -7.02 9.58 2.54
C LEU A 16 -6.62 10.01 3.95
N ALA A 17 -5.49 10.73 4.08
CA ALA A 17 -5.02 11.26 5.35
C ALA A 17 -6.02 12.24 5.98
N ALA A 18 -6.63 13.11 5.15
CA ALA A 18 -7.70 13.99 5.61
C ALA A 18 -8.95 13.19 6.00
N ALA A 19 -9.38 12.23 5.18
CA ALA A 19 -10.56 11.43 5.45
C ALA A 19 -10.43 10.66 6.78
N ASP A 20 -9.25 10.08 7.03
CA ASP A 20 -8.94 9.40 8.29
C ASP A 20 -8.97 10.35 9.48
N ARG A 21 -8.34 11.53 9.36
CA ARG A 21 -8.32 12.56 10.41
C ARG A 21 -9.70 13.11 10.76
N TYR A 22 -10.60 13.20 9.78
CA TYR A 22 -11.95 13.74 9.95
C TYR A 22 -13.04 12.67 10.10
N GLY A 23 -12.68 11.38 10.17
CA GLY A 23 -13.65 10.28 10.30
C GLY A 23 -14.61 10.14 9.11
N LEU A 24 -14.15 10.49 7.90
CA LEU A 24 -14.95 10.44 6.68
C LEU A 24 -14.85 9.07 6.01
N ASP A 25 -15.43 8.04 6.61
CA ASP A 25 -15.28 6.63 6.20
C ASP A 25 -15.63 6.39 4.72
N ARG A 26 -16.69 7.04 4.23
CA ARG A 26 -17.13 6.90 2.83
C ARG A 26 -16.12 7.52 1.85
N LEU A 27 -15.43 8.59 2.25
CA LEU A 27 -14.37 9.21 1.45
C LEU A 27 -13.09 8.37 1.50
N LYS A 28 -12.78 7.81 2.68
CA LYS A 28 -11.67 6.88 2.89
C LYS A 28 -11.78 5.70 1.92
N LEU A 29 -12.94 5.06 1.86
CA LEU A 29 -13.21 3.94 0.94
C LEU A 29 -13.01 4.29 -0.55
N ILE A 30 -13.42 5.49 -0.96
CA ILE A 30 -13.22 5.97 -2.34
C ILE A 30 -11.73 6.15 -2.63
N CYS A 31 -10.95 6.66 -1.67
CA CYS A 31 -9.51 6.83 -1.80
C CYS A 31 -8.81 5.46 -1.88
N GLU A 32 -9.22 4.50 -1.06
CA GLU A 32 -8.71 3.13 -1.11
C GLU A 32 -8.98 2.46 -2.47
N GLY A 33 -10.17 2.63 -3.04
CA GLY A 33 -10.48 2.13 -4.39
C GLY A 33 -9.61 2.75 -5.49
N LYS A 34 -9.29 4.05 -5.38
CA LYS A 34 -8.39 4.71 -6.34
C LYS A 34 -6.94 4.29 -6.19
N LEU A 35 -6.47 4.16 -4.95
CA LEU A 35 -5.10 3.77 -4.64
C LEU A 35 -4.84 2.31 -5.01
N SER A 36 -5.79 1.42 -4.76
CA SER A 36 -5.69 0.01 -5.14
C SER A 36 -5.55 -0.20 -6.66
N GLY A 37 -6.22 0.63 -7.48
CA GLY A 37 -6.06 0.60 -8.94
C GLY A 37 -4.73 1.18 -9.45
N CYS A 38 -3.93 1.80 -8.60
CA CYS A 38 -2.63 2.40 -8.93
C CYS A 38 -1.44 1.68 -8.29
N ILE A 39 -1.65 0.48 -7.75
CA ILE A 39 -0.59 -0.35 -7.18
C ILE A 39 0.28 -0.91 -8.32
N ASP A 40 1.53 -0.47 -8.34
CA ASP A 40 2.62 -0.95 -9.19
C ASP A 40 3.76 -1.42 -8.27
N ILE A 41 4.78 -2.11 -8.80
CA ILE A 41 5.93 -2.60 -8.00
C ILE A 41 6.60 -1.47 -7.19
N ASP A 42 6.80 -0.31 -7.82
CA ASP A 42 7.42 0.86 -7.18
C ASP A 42 6.52 1.56 -6.15
N THR A 43 5.19 1.43 -6.30
CA THR A 43 4.20 2.14 -5.47
C THR A 43 3.55 1.24 -4.42
N ALA A 44 3.70 -0.08 -4.51
CA ALA A 44 3.09 -1.04 -3.61
C ALA A 44 3.57 -0.83 -2.17
N ALA A 45 4.88 -0.70 -1.95
CA ALA A 45 5.45 -0.50 -0.63
C ALA A 45 5.06 0.86 -0.01
N THR A 46 5.08 1.93 -0.80
CA THR A 46 4.69 3.26 -0.32
C THR A 46 3.19 3.36 -0.02
N THR A 47 2.35 2.71 -0.83
CA THR A 47 0.90 2.64 -0.61
C THR A 47 0.57 1.78 0.61
N LEU A 48 1.30 0.68 0.83
CA LEU A 48 1.16 -0.17 2.01
C LEU A 48 1.54 0.59 3.30
N ALA A 49 2.61 1.39 3.28
CA ALA A 49 3.01 2.23 4.41
C ALA A 49 1.89 3.21 4.81
N LEU A 50 1.28 3.86 3.80
CA LEU A 50 0.18 4.78 4.02
C LEU A 50 -1.08 4.09 4.53
N ALA A 51 -1.37 2.88 4.02
CA ALA A 51 -2.50 2.10 4.49
C ALA A 51 -2.35 1.73 5.97
N GLU A 52 -1.13 1.38 6.40
CA GLU A 52 -0.85 1.14 7.82
C GLU A 52 -1.03 2.42 8.65
N GLN A 53 -0.43 3.53 8.20
CA GLN A 53 -0.44 4.79 8.94
C GLN A 53 -1.87 5.34 9.16
N HIS A 54 -2.77 5.10 8.21
CA HIS A 54 -4.16 5.56 8.25
C HIS A 54 -5.16 4.46 8.57
N ASN A 55 -4.74 3.32 9.13
CA ASN A 55 -5.62 2.19 9.48
C ASN A 55 -6.61 1.81 8.35
N CYS A 56 -6.12 1.74 7.12
CA CYS A 56 -6.90 1.38 5.93
C CYS A 56 -6.78 -0.12 5.67
N SER A 57 -7.64 -0.90 6.32
CA SER A 57 -7.54 -2.38 6.31
C SER A 57 -7.71 -2.98 4.91
N LEU A 58 -8.60 -2.43 4.09
CA LEU A 58 -8.90 -2.96 2.76
C LEU A 58 -7.73 -2.66 1.79
N LEU A 59 -7.22 -1.43 1.79
CA LEU A 59 -6.03 -1.08 0.99
C LEU A 59 -4.80 -1.88 1.42
N LYS A 60 -4.60 -2.07 2.74
CA LYS A 60 -3.51 -2.91 3.27
C LYS A 60 -3.61 -4.34 2.74
N ALA A 61 -4.78 -4.95 2.83
CA ALA A 61 -5.02 -6.30 2.33
C ALA A 61 -4.74 -6.40 0.83
N LYS A 62 -5.19 -5.42 0.03
CA LYS A 62 -4.92 -5.37 -1.42
C LYS A 62 -3.44 -5.24 -1.76
N CYS A 63 -2.70 -4.42 -1.02
CA CYS A 63 -1.26 -4.28 -1.19
C CYS A 63 -0.53 -5.58 -0.84
N VAL A 64 -0.87 -6.22 0.29
CA VAL A 64 -0.28 -7.51 0.69
C VAL A 64 -0.62 -8.59 -0.33
N GLU A 65 -1.87 -8.67 -0.79
CA GLU A 65 -2.32 -9.61 -1.83
C GLU A 65 -1.49 -9.45 -3.12
N PHE A 66 -1.23 -8.20 -3.54
CA PHE A 66 -0.44 -7.90 -4.74
C PHE A 66 1.04 -8.28 -4.58
N ILE A 67 1.65 -7.94 -3.45
CA ILE A 67 3.08 -8.21 -3.19
C ILE A 67 3.31 -9.71 -3.05
N THR A 68 2.42 -10.41 -2.34
CA THR A 68 2.49 -11.87 -2.13
C THR A 68 1.90 -12.68 -3.28
N ALA A 69 1.42 -12.06 -4.37
CA ALA A 69 0.81 -12.78 -5.49
C ALA A 69 1.80 -13.72 -6.20
N SER A 70 3.09 -13.41 -6.15
CA SER A 70 4.15 -14.20 -6.76
C SER A 70 5.49 -13.87 -6.09
N PRO A 71 6.40 -14.85 -5.91
CA PRO A 71 7.73 -14.60 -5.36
C PRO A 71 8.51 -13.51 -6.11
N GLU A 72 8.38 -13.47 -7.44
CA GLU A 72 9.03 -12.46 -8.29
C GLU A 72 8.58 -11.02 -7.97
N LYS A 73 7.29 -10.82 -7.66
CA LYS A 73 6.76 -9.51 -7.26
C LYS A 73 7.26 -9.12 -5.88
N LEU A 74 7.33 -10.08 -4.96
CA LEU A 74 7.88 -9.84 -3.64
C LEU A 74 9.35 -9.41 -3.75
N ASP A 75 10.18 -10.14 -4.50
CA ASP A 75 11.58 -9.79 -4.73
C ASP A 75 11.73 -8.43 -5.42
N ALA A 76 10.92 -8.16 -6.45
CA ALA A 76 10.94 -6.89 -7.15
C ALA A 76 10.57 -5.72 -6.21
N VAL A 77 9.55 -5.88 -5.36
CA VAL A 77 9.15 -4.87 -4.38
C VAL A 77 10.22 -4.69 -3.32
N VAL A 78 10.81 -5.76 -2.81
CA VAL A 78 11.90 -5.73 -1.81
C VAL A 78 13.12 -4.99 -2.34
N ALA A 79 13.40 -5.08 -3.64
CA ALA A 79 14.48 -4.36 -4.30
C ALA A 79 14.21 -2.85 -4.48
N THR A 80 12.98 -2.37 -4.27
CA THR A 80 12.65 -0.95 -4.43
C THR A 80 13.07 -0.10 -3.23
N GLU A 81 13.42 1.16 -3.49
CA GLU A 81 13.63 2.16 -2.42
C GLU A 81 12.35 2.37 -1.59
N GLY A 82 11.17 2.21 -2.21
CA GLY A 82 9.88 2.28 -1.51
C GLY A 82 9.77 1.25 -0.38
N TYR A 83 10.33 0.06 -0.55
CA TYR A 83 10.36 -0.97 0.49
C TYR A 83 11.32 -0.63 1.62
N LYS A 84 12.52 -0.11 1.32
CA LYS A 84 13.46 0.36 2.36
C LYS A 84 12.82 1.44 3.23
N HIS A 85 12.11 2.38 2.63
CA HIS A 85 11.34 3.38 3.35
C HIS A 85 10.22 2.78 4.19
N LEU A 86 9.47 1.82 3.65
CA LEU A 86 8.43 1.10 4.40
C LEU A 86 9.02 0.43 5.66
N VAL A 87 10.16 -0.25 5.55
CA VAL A 87 10.82 -0.91 6.70
C VAL A 87 11.23 0.11 7.77
N ALA A 88 11.78 1.25 7.34
CA ALA A 88 12.20 2.30 8.27
C ALA A 88 11.02 3.01 8.96
N SER A 89 9.90 3.19 8.26
CA SER A 89 8.73 3.89 8.80
C SER A 89 7.81 2.98 9.63
N CYS A 90 7.61 1.73 9.22
CA CYS A 90 6.63 0.83 9.81
C CYS A 90 7.13 -0.63 9.86
N PRO A 91 8.04 -0.98 10.80
CA PRO A 91 8.60 -2.34 10.88
C PRO A 91 7.55 -3.42 11.19
N LEU A 92 6.42 -3.06 11.80
CA LEU A 92 5.31 -3.99 12.08
C LEU A 92 4.63 -4.52 10.81
N VAL A 93 4.66 -3.75 9.71
CA VAL A 93 4.09 -4.20 8.44
C VAL A 93 4.90 -5.36 7.86
N LEU A 94 6.21 -5.40 8.14
CA LEU A 94 7.11 -6.43 7.64
C LEU A 94 6.81 -7.79 8.25
N THR A 95 6.48 -7.85 9.55
CA THR A 95 6.11 -9.10 10.21
C THR A 95 4.78 -9.63 9.68
N GLU A 96 3.82 -8.75 9.40
CA GLU A 96 2.55 -9.11 8.76
C GLU A 96 2.74 -9.63 7.32
N LEU A 97 3.61 -8.99 6.54
CA LEU A 97 3.94 -9.42 5.18
C LEU A 97 4.63 -10.78 5.16
N LEU A 98 5.55 -11.02 6.11
CA LEU A 98 6.21 -12.32 6.28
C LEU A 98 5.24 -13.43 6.69
N LYS A 99 4.31 -13.16 7.61
CA LYS A 99 3.25 -14.11 7.97
C LYS A 99 2.37 -14.45 6.76
N ALA A 100 1.90 -13.43 6.03
CA ALA A 100 1.06 -13.61 4.85
C ALA A 100 1.79 -14.36 3.72
N ALA A 101 3.09 -14.14 3.55
CA ALA A 101 3.91 -14.89 2.60
C ALA A 101 4.08 -16.37 3.01
N HIS A 102 4.16 -16.66 4.32
CA HIS A 102 4.28 -18.01 4.85
C HIS A 102 2.97 -18.80 4.77
N GLU A 103 1.83 -18.15 5.05
CA GLU A 103 0.49 -18.77 4.96
C GLU A 103 0.12 -19.20 3.53
N ARG A 104 0.72 -18.60 2.50
CA ARG A 104 0.48 -18.97 1.09
C ARG A 104 1.33 -20.15 0.60
N ASN A 105 2.31 -20.60 1.37
CA ASN A 105 3.28 -21.64 0.99
C ASN A 105 3.05 -22.98 1.75
N ASN A 106 1.91 -23.13 2.41
CA ASN A 106 1.46 -24.33 3.13
C ASN A 106 0.02 -24.64 2.71
#